data_AF-A0A377LS26-F1
#
_entry.id   AF-A0A377LS26-F1
#
_cell.length_a   1.000
_cell.length_b   1.000
_cell.length_c   1.000
_cell.angle_alpha   90.00
_cell.angle_beta   90.00
_cell.angle_gamma   90.00
#
_symmetry.space_group_name_H-M   'P 1'
#
loop_
_entity.id
_entity.type
_entity.pdbx_description
1 polymer ?
#
loop_
_entity_poly.entity_id
_entity_poly.type
_entity_poly.pdbx_seq_one_letter_code
_entity_poly.pdbx_strand_id
1 'polypeptide(L)'
;MVVERKIAAEEGKTRHDYGRDAFIDKIWQWKAESGGTITRQMRRLGNSVDWERERFTMDEGLSNAVKEVFVRLYKEDLIYRGKRLVNWDRNCAPRFLTWKWKTRV
;
A
#
# COMPACT_ATOMS: atom_id res chain seq x y z
N MET A 1 -3.91 4.69 -10.97
CA MET A 1 -3.83 4.94 -9.51
C MET A 1 -3.72 6.43 -9.20
N VAL A 2 -3.81 6.86 -7.93
CA VAL A 2 -3.75 8.30 -7.55
C VAL A 2 -2.40 8.93 -7.85
N VAL A 3 -1.30 8.31 -7.40
CA VAL A 3 0.07 8.82 -7.64
C VAL A 3 0.41 8.81 -9.14
N GLU A 4 0.06 7.73 -9.85
CA GLU A 4 0.25 7.65 -11.30
C GLU A 4 -0.52 8.73 -12.07
N ARG A 5 -1.76 9.03 -11.66
CA ARG A 5 -2.56 10.11 -12.27
C ARG A 5 -1.97 11.48 -11.97
N LYS A 6 -1.45 11.70 -10.76
CA LYS A 6 -0.76 12.94 -10.37
C LYS A 6 0.50 13.15 -11.22
N ILE A 7 1.35 12.13 -11.33
CA ILE A 7 2.57 12.16 -12.17
C ILE A 7 2.22 12.41 -13.64
N ALA A 8 1.20 11.73 -14.17
CA ALA A 8 0.76 11.94 -15.54
C ALA A 8 0.24 13.37 -15.78
N ALA A 9 -0.45 13.96 -14.80
CA ALA A 9 -0.99 15.32 -14.90
C ALA A 9 0.08 16.42 -14.72
N GLU A 10 1.04 16.22 -13.81
CA GLU A 10 2.05 17.23 -13.46
C GLU A 10 3.30 17.16 -14.34
N GLU A 11 3.72 15.95 -14.72
CA GLU A 11 5.01 15.72 -15.36
C GLU A 11 4.86 15.10 -16.75
N GLY A 12 3.64 14.73 -17.18
CA GLY A 12 3.40 14.08 -18.47
C GLY A 12 4.02 12.68 -18.59
N LYS A 13 4.47 12.10 -17.48
CA LYS A 13 5.16 10.81 -17.42
C LYS A 13 4.26 9.72 -16.89
N THR A 14 4.61 8.49 -17.21
CA THR A 14 3.97 7.28 -16.70
C THR A 14 4.87 6.60 -15.66
N ARG A 15 4.30 5.68 -14.89
CA ARG A 15 5.06 4.86 -13.94
C ARG A 15 6.20 4.07 -14.60
N HIS A 16 6.08 3.80 -15.91
CA HIS A 16 7.04 3.01 -16.67
C HIS A 16 8.28 3.82 -17.06
N ASP A 17 8.15 5.14 -17.08
CA ASP A 17 9.26 6.06 -17.30
C ASP A 17 10.13 6.19 -16.03
N TYR A 18 9.59 5.77 -14.88
CA TYR A 18 10.30 5.67 -13.62
C TYR A 18 10.81 4.25 -13.39
N GLY A 19 12.07 4.14 -12.96
CA GLY A 19 12.55 2.91 -12.31
C GLY A 19 11.76 2.64 -11.02
N ARG A 20 11.78 1.39 -10.54
CA ARG A 20 11.02 0.96 -9.34
C ARG A 20 11.30 1.86 -8.13
N ASP A 21 12.57 2.15 -7.87
CA ASP A 21 12.97 2.89 -6.68
C ASP A 21 12.55 4.36 -6.77
N ALA A 22 12.79 5.00 -7.91
CA ALA A 22 12.35 6.38 -8.15
C ALA A 22 10.82 6.54 -8.06
N PHE A 23 10.07 5.53 -8.49
CA PHE A 23 8.61 5.53 -8.34
C PHE A 23 8.18 5.36 -6.87
N ILE A 24 8.87 4.51 -6.11
CA ILE A 24 8.63 4.34 -4.66
C ILE A 24 8.88 5.66 -3.92
N ASP A 25 9.95 6.38 -4.27
CA ASP A 25 10.26 7.68 -3.65
C ASP A 25 9.14 8.71 -3.88
N LYS A 26 8.62 8.76 -5.12
CA LYS A 26 7.46 9.61 -5.45
C LYS A 26 6.21 9.25 -4.65
N ILE A 27 5.96 7.95 -4.41
CA ILE A 27 4.86 7.50 -3.55
C ILE A 27 5.06 7.99 -2.12
N TRP A 28 6.27 7.89 -1.57
CA TRP A 28 6.58 8.37 -0.22
C TRP A 28 6.44 9.89 -0.08
N GLN A 29 6.88 10.64 -1.10
CA GLN A 29 6.69 12.08 -1.16
C GLN A 29 5.20 12.45 -1.12
N TRP A 30 4.39 11.81 -1.97
CA TRP A 30 2.95 12.03 -1.98
C TRP A 30 2.27 11.63 -0.67
N LYS A 31 2.71 10.53 -0.03
CA LYS A 31 2.21 10.10 1.27
C LYS A 31 2.47 11.16 2.34
N ALA A 32 3.63 11.81 2.35
CA ALA A 32 3.96 12.85 3.32
C ALA A 32 3.04 14.07 3.16
N GLU A 33 2.81 14.50 1.90
CA GLU A 33 1.91 15.60 1.57
C GLU A 33 0.45 15.30 1.95
N SER A 34 -0.06 14.14 1.53
CA SER A 34 -1.44 13.73 1.81
C SER A 34 -1.65 13.48 3.30
N GLY A 35 -0.71 12.81 3.97
CA GLY A 35 -0.77 12.54 5.41
C GLY A 35 -0.79 13.83 6.22
N GLY A 36 0.13 14.76 5.95
CA GLY A 36 0.16 16.05 6.64
C GLY A 36 -1.11 16.89 6.42
N THR A 37 -1.74 16.76 5.24
CA THR A 37 -3.03 17.42 4.95
C THR A 37 -4.16 16.83 5.80
N ILE A 38 -4.27 15.50 5.86
CA ILE A 38 -5.28 14.80 6.67
C ILE A 38 -5.12 15.14 8.16
N THR A 39 -3.90 15.06 8.69
CA THR A 39 -3.62 15.38 10.09
C THR A 39 -3.98 16.83 10.42
N ARG A 40 -3.70 17.78 9.52
CA ARG A 40 -4.07 19.20 9.69
C ARG A 40 -5.58 19.39 9.69
N GLN A 41 -6.30 18.71 8.79
CA GLN A 41 -7.76 18.75 8.74
C GLN A 41 -8.36 18.20 10.04
N MET A 42 -7.88 17.06 10.52
CA MET A 42 -8.35 16.46 11.77
C MET A 42 -8.09 17.36 13.00
N ARG A 43 -6.95 18.05 13.06
CA ARG A 43 -6.68 19.04 14.12
C ARG A 43 -7.62 20.24 14.05
N ARG A 44 -7.94 20.72 12.85
CA ARG A 44 -8.90 21.83 12.66
C ARG A 44 -10.32 21.46 13.05
N LEU A 45 -10.71 20.20 12.88
CA LEU A 45 -12.01 19.68 13.29
C LEU A 45 -12.12 19.44 14.81
N GLY A 46 -11.00 19.55 15.55
CA GLY A 46 -10.99 19.36 17.00
C GLY A 46 -10.98 17.89 17.43
N ASN A 47 -10.49 16.98 16.60
CA ASN A 47 -10.41 15.56 16.96
C ASN A 47 -9.45 15.35 18.14
N SER A 48 -9.96 14.82 19.25
CA SER A 48 -9.20 14.49 20.46
C SER A 48 -8.54 13.10 20.37
N VAL A 49 -7.71 12.90 19.34
CA VAL A 49 -6.96 11.65 19.15
C VAL A 49 -5.57 11.75 19.78
N ASP A 50 -4.99 10.60 20.15
CA ASP A 50 -3.62 10.51 20.65
C ASP A 50 -2.63 10.77 19.49
N TRP A 51 -2.18 12.01 19.39
CA TRP A 51 -1.25 12.46 18.34
C TRP A 51 0.18 11.97 18.55
N GLU A 52 0.56 11.60 19.78
CA GLU A 52 1.91 11.11 20.08
C GLU A 52 2.11 9.68 19.56
N ARG A 53 1.01 8.92 19.47
CA ARG A 53 0.99 7.54 18.99
C ARG A 53 0.44 7.39 17.58
N GLU A 54 0.60 8.41 16.73
CA GLU A 54 0.21 8.30 15.33
C GLU A 54 1.00 7.16 14.63
N ARG A 55 0.27 6.29 13.92
CA ARG A 55 0.83 5.11 13.24
C ARG A 55 0.43 5.10 11.78
N PHE A 56 1.31 4.53 10.95
CA PHE A 56 1.09 4.35 9.54
C PHE A 56 1.29 2.90 9.17
N THR A 57 0.46 2.35 8.28
CA THR A 57 0.44 0.91 7.95
C THR A 57 1.77 0.35 7.43
N MET A 58 2.62 1.20 6.84
CA MET A 58 3.99 0.82 6.43
C MET A 58 5.07 1.32 7.39
N ASP A 59 4.73 1.65 8.64
CA ASP A 59 5.74 1.87 9.68
C ASP A 59 6.45 0.54 9.99
N GLU A 60 7.63 0.63 10.60
CA GLU A 60 8.44 -0.56 10.88
C GLU A 60 7.72 -1.52 11.84
N GLY A 61 7.03 -0.99 12.84
CA GLY A 61 6.29 -1.77 13.83
C GLY A 61 5.16 -2.60 13.22
N LEU A 62 4.24 -1.98 12.48
CA LEU A 62 3.12 -2.67 11.85
C LEU A 62 3.60 -3.57 10.70
N SER A 63 4.62 -3.14 9.95
CA SER A 63 5.21 -4.00 8.91
C SER A 63 5.76 -5.30 9.48
N ASN A 64 6.40 -5.25 10.65
CA ASN A 64 6.89 -6.45 11.34
C ASN A 64 5.75 -7.31 11.89
N ALA A 65 4.70 -6.70 12.45
CA ALA A 65 3.51 -7.43 12.89
C ALA A 65 2.82 -8.16 11.73
N VAL A 66 2.67 -7.52 10.57
CA VAL A 66 2.08 -8.16 9.38
C VAL A 66 2.93 -9.34 8.89
N LYS A 67 4.26 -9.19 8.88
CA LYS A 67 5.18 -10.29 8.53
C LYS A 67 5.03 -11.46 9.49
N GLU A 68 5.00 -11.19 10.80
CA GLU A 68 4.86 -12.23 11.83
C GLU A 68 3.55 -13.01 11.66
N VAL A 69 2.42 -12.30 11.53
CA VAL A 69 1.11 -12.92 11.33
C VAL A 69 1.08 -13.75 10.04
N PHE A 70 1.65 -13.23 8.94
CA PHE A 70 1.74 -13.97 7.69
C PHE A 70 2.53 -15.28 7.84
N VAL A 71 3.70 -15.22 8.49
CA VAL A 71 4.55 -16.40 8.75
C VAL A 71 3.83 -17.40 9.66
N ARG A 72 3.14 -16.92 10.70
CA ARG A 72 2.37 -17.78 11.62
C ARG A 72 1.26 -18.53 10.88
N LEU A 73 0.43 -17.82 10.13
CA LEU A 73 -0.66 -18.41 9.35
C LEU A 73 -0.16 -19.36 8.25
N TYR A 74 1.05 -19.13 7.72
CA TYR A 74 1.70 -20.06 6.80
C TYR A 74 2.16 -21.35 7.52
N LYS A 75 2.76 -21.22 8.71
CA LYS A 75 3.18 -22.37 9.54
C LYS A 75 1.99 -23.21 10.02
N GLU A 76 0.84 -22.59 10.25
CA GLU A 76 -0.41 -23.26 10.62
C GLU A 76 -1.14 -23.93 9.42
N ASP A 77 -0.52 -23.95 8.22
CA ASP A 77 -1.09 -24.49 6.97
C ASP A 77 -2.43 -23.84 6.57
N LEU A 78 -2.71 -22.65 7.12
CA LEU A 78 -3.88 -21.85 6.79
C LEU A 78 -3.64 -21.10 5.50
N ILE A 79 -2.41 -20.62 5.26
CA ILE A 79 -2.03 -19.87 4.06
C ILE A 79 -1.30 -20.77 3.05
N TYR A 80 -1.81 -20.85 1.83
CA TYR A 80 -1.15 -21.56 0.72
C TYR A 80 -1.26 -20.82 -0.61
N ARG A 81 -0.35 -21.17 -1.52
CA ARG A 81 -0.24 -20.60 -2.85
C ARG A 81 -0.81 -21.57 -3.89
N GLY A 82 -1.89 -21.18 -4.57
CA GLY A 82 -2.55 -22.00 -5.60
C GLY A 82 -2.98 -21.19 -6.83
N LYS A 83 -3.23 -21.88 -7.94
CA LYS A 83 -3.76 -21.27 -9.17
C LYS A 83 -5.29 -21.24 -9.11
N ARG A 84 -5.89 -20.08 -9.34
CA ARG A 84 -7.35 -19.89 -9.40
C ARG A 84 -7.72 -18.85 -10.43
N LEU A 85 -8.97 -18.91 -10.89
CA LEU A 85 -9.57 -17.79 -11.62
C LEU A 85 -9.69 -16.60 -10.68
N VAL A 86 -9.13 -15.46 -11.09
CA VAL A 86 -9.15 -14.22 -10.32
C VAL A 86 -9.67 -13.13 -11.23
N ASN A 87 -10.55 -12.27 -10.70
CA ASN A 87 -11.00 -11.10 -11.43
C ASN A 87 -9.81 -10.16 -11.66
N TRP A 88 -9.53 -9.86 -12.92
CA TRP A 88 -8.35 -9.11 -13.34
C TRP A 88 -8.73 -7.77 -13.96
N ASP A 89 -8.20 -6.69 -13.40
CA ASP A 89 -8.34 -5.34 -13.98
C ASP A 89 -7.12 -5.01 -14.86
N ARG A 90 -7.39 -4.70 -16.14
CA ARG A 90 -6.38 -4.32 -17.13
C ARG A 90 -5.72 -2.97 -16.85
N ASN A 91 -6.36 -2.10 -16.09
CA ASN A 91 -5.90 -0.73 -15.88
C ASN A 91 -4.89 -0.61 -14.74
N CYS A 92 -4.79 -1.61 -13.86
CA CYS A 92 -4.01 -1.51 -12.62
C CYS A 92 -2.70 -2.32 -12.65
N ALA A 93 -2.60 -3.36 -13.48
CA ALA A 93 -1.67 -4.46 -13.20
C ALA A 93 -0.54 -4.69 -14.23
N PRO A 94 0.70 -4.97 -13.79
CA PRO A 94 1.70 -5.68 -14.58
C PRO A 94 1.34 -7.17 -14.70
N ARG A 95 1.40 -7.72 -15.92
CA ARG A 95 0.86 -9.02 -16.35
C ARG A 95 1.44 -10.23 -15.57
N PHE A 96 0.64 -11.31 -15.54
CA PHE A 96 0.91 -12.74 -15.22
C PHE A 96 0.28 -13.30 -13.93
N LEU A 97 -0.61 -14.28 -14.12
CA LEU A 97 -1.05 -15.34 -13.20
C LEU A 97 -0.95 -14.98 -11.71
N THR A 98 -2.04 -14.40 -11.19
CA THR A 98 -2.11 -13.91 -9.82
C THR A 98 -2.11 -15.05 -8.81
N TRP A 99 -1.02 -15.12 -8.06
CA TRP A 99 -0.91 -15.98 -6.89
C TRP A 99 -1.73 -15.35 -5.77
N LYS A 100 -2.84 -15.99 -5.39
CA LYS A 100 -3.68 -15.54 -4.28
C LYS A 100 -3.47 -16.48 -3.10
N TRP A 101 -3.03 -15.94 -1.97
CA TRP A 101 -2.98 -16.65 -0.71
C TRP A 101 -4.41 -16.82 -0.18
N LYS A 102 -4.82 -18.05 0.14
CA LYS A 102 -6.12 -18.32 0.78
C LYS A 102 -5.88 -18.72 2.22
N THR A 103 -6.71 -18.26 3.15
CA THR A 103 -6.87 -18.85 4.47
C THR A 103 -7.75 -20.10 4.38
N ARG A 104 -7.34 -21.17 5.06
CA ARG A 104 -8.18 -22.34 5.33
C ARG A 104 -9.09 -21.96 6.51
N VAL A 105 -10.34 -21.65 6.24
CA VAL A 105 -11.41 -21.47 7.24
C VAL A 105 -12.48 -22.48 6.91
#